data_AF-A0A496VKN7-F1
#
_entry.id   AF-A0A496VKN7-F1
#
_cell.length_a   1.000
_cell.length_b   1.000
_cell.length_c   1.000
_cell.angle_alpha   90.00
_cell.angle_beta   90.00
_cell.angle_gamma   90.00
#
_symmetry.space_group_name_H-M   'P 1'
#
loop_
_entity.id
_entity.type
_entity.pdbx_description
1 polymer ?
#
loop_
_entity_poly.entity_id
_entity_poly.type
_entity_poly.pdbx_seq_one_letter_code
_entity_poly.pdbx_strand_id
1 'polypeptide(L)'
;MNKLKFVLPFIVLLAPLGCSEEGRATIDVLKNRVFDQIQGSIGKGDIAIQKYDNKIVEVKANLVKVKVSQKTFERKLSARKASLAKLEESGGSEARISLLDSTIQEMETFLGQIKVAETKLFETYRQLKDDRDLMVLKIKTLEAKRDMLDAMRNVQQYTDMETDIGLIDNTIEDMQQEVDAIESEMEIDKLLREGDVLSVDT
;
A
#
# COMPACT_ATOMS: atom_id res chain seq x y z
N MET A 1 8.35 22.66 5.47
CA MET A 1 9.39 22.95 6.48
C MET A 1 10.50 21.92 6.31
N ASN A 2 11.71 22.40 6.00
CA ASN A 2 12.94 21.61 5.91
C ASN A 2 13.15 20.75 7.16
N LYS A 3 13.47 19.44 7.01
CA LYS A 3 14.55 18.71 7.72
C LYS A 3 14.68 17.27 7.17
N LEU A 4 15.41 17.06 6.07
CA LEU A 4 16.17 15.82 5.88
C LEU A 4 17.45 16.10 5.09
N LYS A 5 18.26 17.02 5.66
CA LYS A 5 19.69 17.04 5.41
C LYS A 5 20.31 16.13 6.46
N PHE A 6 20.51 14.85 6.16
CA PHE A 6 21.47 14.03 6.89
C PHE A 6 22.42 13.35 5.91
N VAL A 7 23.32 14.19 5.40
CA VAL A 7 24.74 13.91 5.18
C VAL A 7 25.08 12.64 4.41
N LEU A 8 25.20 12.78 3.08
CA LEU A 8 26.29 12.15 2.35
C LEU A 8 26.94 13.18 1.42
N PRO A 9 27.91 13.95 1.93
CA PRO A 9 28.97 14.47 1.10
C PRO A 9 30.31 13.94 1.63
N PHE A 10 31.16 13.43 0.74
CA PHE A 10 32.56 13.08 1.00
C PHE A 10 32.86 11.93 1.95
N ILE A 11 33.07 10.70 1.42
CA ILE A 11 34.32 9.93 1.63
C ILE A 11 34.58 9.06 0.37
N VAL A 12 34.66 9.68 -0.81
CA VAL A 12 35.30 9.06 -2.01
C VAL A 12 36.64 9.74 -2.30
N LEU A 13 37.04 10.75 -1.52
CA LEU A 13 38.38 11.32 -1.58
C LEU A 13 39.22 10.87 -0.38
N LEU A 14 40.25 10.08 -0.68
CA LEU A 14 41.45 9.85 0.12
C LEU A 14 41.32 8.82 1.25
N ALA A 15 41.20 7.54 0.88
CA ALA A 15 41.86 6.49 1.65
C ALA A 15 43.01 5.93 0.78
N PRO A 16 44.28 5.99 1.21
CA PRO A 16 45.32 5.27 0.51
C PRO A 16 44.94 3.79 0.53
N LEU A 17 44.78 3.22 -0.66
CA LEU A 17 44.59 1.79 -0.92
C LEU A 17 45.86 1.03 -0.50
N GLY A 18 46.10 0.96 0.82
CA GLY A 18 47.23 0.28 1.42
C GLY A 18 46.73 -0.80 2.36
N CYS A 19 47.31 -1.99 2.23
CA CYS A 19 47.21 -3.11 3.17
C CYS A 19 47.76 -2.75 4.58
N SER A 20 47.25 -1.71 5.23
CA SER A 20 47.55 -1.36 6.62
C SER A 20 46.38 -1.77 7.52
N GLU A 21 46.66 -2.02 8.80
CA GLU A 21 45.64 -2.34 9.81
C GLU A 21 44.55 -1.25 9.92
N GLU A 22 44.89 0.01 9.62
CA GLU A 22 43.97 1.15 9.60
C GLU A 22 42.96 1.11 8.44
N GLY A 23 43.37 0.59 7.27
CA GLY A 23 42.47 0.38 6.14
C GLY A 23 41.44 -0.72 6.42
N ARG A 24 41.85 -1.78 7.15
CA ARG A 24 40.94 -2.86 7.58
C ARG A 24 39.91 -2.36 8.59
N ALA A 25 40.33 -1.58 9.58
CA ALA A 25 39.43 -1.01 10.58
C ALA A 25 38.38 -0.07 9.95
N THR A 26 38.79 0.74 8.96
CA THR A 26 37.89 1.65 8.25
C THR A 26 36.81 0.88 7.47
N ILE A 27 37.20 -0.21 6.81
CA ILE A 27 36.26 -1.03 6.03
C ILE A 27 35.32 -1.80 6.95
N ASP A 28 35.77 -2.29 8.11
CA ASP A 28 34.90 -2.93 9.10
C ASP A 28 33.83 -1.97 9.65
N VAL A 29 34.19 -0.71 9.91
CA VAL A 29 33.23 0.33 10.34
C VAL A 29 32.19 0.61 9.25
N LEU A 30 32.61 0.71 7.98
CA LEU A 30 31.70 0.91 6.85
C LEU A 30 30.76 -0.29 6.67
N LYS A 31 31.28 -1.52 6.73
CA LYS A 31 30.47 -2.75 6.64
C LYS A 31 29.41 -2.83 7.74
N ASN A 32 29.77 -2.58 8.99
CA ASN A 32 28.81 -2.59 10.10
C ASN A 32 27.71 -1.54 9.89
N ARG A 33 28.07 -0.33 9.44
CA ARG A 33 27.08 0.73 9.14
C ARG A 33 26.10 0.30 8.05
N VAL A 34 26.60 -0.24 6.94
CA VAL A 34 25.75 -0.72 5.84
C VAL A 34 24.86 -1.87 6.31
N PHE A 35 25.39 -2.80 7.10
CA PHE A 35 24.62 -3.90 7.68
C PHE A 35 23.47 -3.40 8.55
N ASP A 36 23.74 -2.45 9.46
CA ASP A 36 22.72 -1.85 10.34
C ASP A 36 21.65 -1.10 9.54
N GLN A 37 22.04 -0.39 8.47
CA GLN A 37 21.11 0.29 7.57
C GLN A 37 20.21 -0.69 6.81
N ILE A 38 20.78 -1.79 6.30
CA ILE A 38 20.00 -2.85 5.64
C ILE A 38 19.02 -3.48 6.64
N GLN A 39 19.48 -3.83 7.85
CA GLN A 39 18.63 -4.43 8.87
C GLN A 39 17.50 -3.49 9.30
N GLY A 40 17.79 -2.20 9.48
CA GLY A 40 16.78 -1.19 9.76
C GLY A 40 15.74 -1.06 8.63
N SER A 41 16.18 -1.13 7.38
CA SER A 41 15.30 -1.05 6.20
C SER A 41 14.43 -2.30 6.04
N ILE A 42 14.98 -3.50 6.31
CA ILE A 42 14.20 -4.75 6.39
C ILE A 42 13.10 -4.62 7.45
N GLY A 43 13.45 -4.17 8.66
CA GLY A 43 12.47 -4.00 9.74
C GLY A 43 11.36 -2.99 9.41
N LYS A 44 11.70 -1.88 8.73
CA LYS A 44 10.68 -0.94 8.21
C LYS A 44 9.80 -1.57 7.14
N GLY A 45 10.40 -2.35 6.24
CA GLY A 45 9.67 -3.10 5.22
C GLY A 45 8.68 -4.10 5.84
N ASP A 46 9.07 -4.83 6.89
CA ASP A 46 8.20 -5.78 7.57
C ASP A 46 6.97 -5.08 8.18
N ILE A 47 7.19 -3.91 8.78
CA ILE A 47 6.11 -3.05 9.29
C ILE A 47 5.20 -2.59 8.14
N ALA A 48 5.76 -2.19 6.99
CA ALA A 48 5.00 -1.79 5.81
C ALA A 48 4.15 -2.96 5.27
N ILE A 49 4.72 -4.17 5.17
CA ILE A 49 3.97 -5.37 4.79
C ILE A 49 2.81 -5.63 5.74
N GLN A 50 3.04 -5.55 7.05
CA GLN A 50 1.98 -5.75 8.03
C GLN A 50 0.86 -4.70 7.88
N LYS A 51 1.21 -3.44 7.60
CA LYS A 51 0.24 -2.38 7.30
C LYS A 51 -0.58 -2.70 6.05
N TYR A 52 0.06 -3.14 4.95
CA TYR A 52 -0.64 -3.59 3.75
C TYR A 52 -1.57 -4.77 4.03
N ASP A 53 -1.10 -5.81 4.73
CA ASP A 53 -1.91 -6.99 5.06
C ASP A 53 -3.16 -6.59 5.86
N ASN A 54 -3.03 -5.69 6.83
CA ASN A 54 -4.16 -5.16 7.59
C ASN A 54 -5.16 -4.41 6.69
N LYS A 55 -4.68 -3.53 5.81
CA LYS A 55 -5.54 -2.77 4.89
C LYS A 55 -6.23 -3.68 3.87
N ILE A 56 -5.52 -4.67 3.35
CA ILE A 56 -6.06 -5.69 2.43
C ILE A 56 -7.21 -6.45 3.10
N VAL A 57 -7.06 -6.85 4.36
CA VAL A 57 -8.13 -7.52 5.12
C VAL A 57 -9.35 -6.61 5.27
N GLU A 58 -9.14 -5.33 5.61
CA GLU A 58 -10.21 -4.35 5.76
C GLU A 58 -10.97 -4.11 4.45
N VAL A 59 -10.25 -3.81 3.36
CA VAL A 59 -10.84 -3.56 2.04
C VAL A 59 -11.58 -4.80 1.55
N LYS A 60 -11.04 -6.00 1.76
CA LYS A 60 -11.72 -7.26 1.42
C LYS A 60 -13.02 -7.42 2.19
N ALA A 61 -13.05 -7.10 3.48
CA ALA A 61 -14.28 -7.14 4.28
C ALA A 61 -15.31 -6.13 3.78
N ASN A 62 -14.89 -4.91 3.42
CA ASN A 62 -15.78 -3.89 2.85
C ASN A 62 -16.32 -4.30 1.47
N LEU A 63 -15.51 -4.91 0.62
CA LEU A 63 -15.95 -5.44 -0.68
C LEU A 63 -17.03 -6.52 -0.51
N VAL A 64 -16.88 -7.40 0.49
CA VAL A 64 -17.92 -8.40 0.81
C VAL A 64 -19.21 -7.71 1.26
N LYS A 65 -19.15 -6.71 2.14
CA LYS A 65 -20.32 -5.95 2.58
C LYS A 65 -21.03 -5.28 1.40
N VAL A 66 -20.28 -4.63 0.51
CA VAL A 66 -20.84 -3.98 -0.70
C VAL A 66 -21.51 -5.01 -1.61
N LYS A 67 -20.88 -6.15 -1.88
CA LYS A 67 -21.47 -7.24 -2.67
C LYS A 67 -22.77 -7.78 -2.07
N VAL A 68 -22.82 -7.95 -0.75
CA VAL A 68 -24.04 -8.40 -0.05
C VAL A 68 -25.14 -7.34 -0.13
N SER A 69 -24.78 -6.07 0.06
CA SER A 69 -25.70 -4.94 -0.07
C SER A 69 -26.28 -4.86 -1.49
N GLN A 70 -25.43 -4.92 -2.50
CA GLN A 70 -25.81 -4.94 -3.91
C GLN A 70 -26.80 -6.06 -4.22
N LYS A 71 -26.49 -7.31 -3.86
CA LYS A 71 -27.40 -8.45 -4.08
C LYS A 71 -28.74 -8.27 -3.37
N THR A 72 -28.73 -7.71 -2.17
CA THR A 72 -29.96 -7.42 -1.42
C THR A 72 -30.78 -6.35 -2.13
N PHE A 73 -30.12 -5.32 -2.64
CA PHE A 73 -30.75 -4.22 -3.36
C PHE A 73 -31.31 -4.66 -4.72
N GLU A 74 -30.58 -5.47 -5.48
CA GLU A 74 -31.03 -6.09 -6.73
C GLU A 74 -32.32 -6.91 -6.53
N ARG A 75 -32.41 -7.68 -5.44
CA ARG A 75 -33.65 -8.41 -5.09
C ARG A 75 -34.81 -7.48 -4.80
N LYS A 76 -34.58 -6.41 -4.03
CA LYS A 76 -35.62 -5.40 -3.73
C LYS A 76 -36.09 -4.71 -5.01
N LEU A 77 -35.16 -4.32 -5.87
CA LEU A 77 -35.46 -3.72 -7.18
C LEU A 77 -36.30 -4.66 -8.05
N SER A 78 -35.90 -5.93 -8.15
CA SER A 78 -36.65 -6.94 -8.90
C SER A 78 -38.08 -7.13 -8.37
N ALA A 79 -38.26 -7.16 -7.04
CA ALA A 79 -39.59 -7.23 -6.42
C ALA A 79 -40.45 -5.99 -6.71
N ARG A 80 -39.84 -4.79 -6.76
CA ARG A 80 -40.53 -3.55 -7.14
C ARG A 80 -40.94 -3.57 -8.61
N LYS A 81 -40.07 -3.99 -9.52
CA LYS A 81 -40.39 -4.18 -10.95
C LYS A 81 -41.53 -5.16 -11.16
N ALA A 82 -41.52 -6.29 -10.44
CA ALA A 82 -42.62 -7.26 -10.49
C ALA A 82 -43.93 -6.67 -9.94
N SER A 83 -43.86 -5.79 -8.95
CA SER A 83 -45.03 -5.10 -8.40
C SER A 83 -45.59 -4.06 -9.39
N LEU A 84 -44.72 -3.38 -10.14
CA LEU A 84 -45.12 -2.45 -11.21
C LEU A 84 -45.85 -3.20 -12.32
N ALA A 85 -45.28 -4.29 -12.84
CA ALA A 85 -45.93 -5.10 -13.87
C ALA A 85 -47.33 -5.59 -13.45
N LYS A 86 -47.48 -6.08 -12.21
CA LYS A 86 -48.80 -6.47 -11.68
C LYS A 86 -49.78 -5.30 -11.56
N LEU A 87 -49.28 -4.11 -11.20
CA LEU A 87 -50.10 -2.92 -11.10
C LEU A 87 -50.59 -2.47 -12.48
N GLU A 88 -49.74 -2.54 -13.50
CA GLU A 88 -50.09 -2.26 -14.90
C GLU A 88 -51.12 -3.28 -15.42
N GLU A 89 -50.90 -4.58 -15.20
CA GLU A 89 -51.81 -5.65 -15.61
C GLU A 89 -53.20 -5.56 -14.97
N SER A 90 -53.27 -5.11 -13.71
CA SER A 90 -54.54 -4.97 -12.97
C SER A 90 -55.29 -3.66 -13.26
N GLY A 91 -54.79 -2.83 -14.18
CA GLY A 91 -55.40 -1.53 -14.49
C GLY A 91 -55.29 -0.54 -13.34
N GLY A 92 -54.18 -0.58 -12.60
CA GLY A 92 -53.89 0.37 -11.54
C GLY A 92 -53.92 1.82 -12.02
N SER A 93 -54.13 2.76 -11.10
CA SER A 93 -54.18 4.17 -11.48
C SER A 93 -52.83 4.66 -12.01
N GLU A 94 -52.87 5.47 -13.06
CA GLU A 94 -51.70 6.05 -13.71
C GLU A 94 -50.76 6.76 -12.72
N ALA A 95 -51.32 7.50 -11.75
CA ALA A 95 -50.55 8.14 -10.69
C ALA A 95 -49.74 7.14 -9.83
N ARG A 96 -50.29 5.95 -9.53
CA ARG A 96 -49.57 4.93 -8.76
C ARG A 96 -48.49 4.25 -9.59
N ILE A 97 -48.77 4.00 -10.87
CA ILE A 97 -47.81 3.44 -11.82
C ILE A 97 -46.61 4.40 -11.95
N SER A 98 -46.86 5.69 -12.20
CA SER A 98 -45.82 6.71 -12.34
C SER A 98 -44.96 6.87 -11.07
N LEU A 99 -45.57 6.86 -9.88
CA LEU A 99 -44.83 6.96 -8.62
C LEU A 99 -43.90 5.75 -8.40
N LEU A 100 -44.40 4.54 -8.68
CA LEU A 100 -43.62 3.32 -8.52
C LEU A 100 -42.50 3.23 -9.57
N ASP A 101 -42.76 3.67 -10.81
CA ASP A 101 -41.74 3.75 -11.86
C ASP A 101 -40.61 4.73 -11.49
N SER A 102 -40.94 5.94 -11.02
CA SER A 102 -39.95 6.90 -10.51
C SER A 102 -39.11 6.31 -9.37
N THR A 103 -39.75 5.60 -8.43
CA THR A 103 -39.04 4.90 -7.34
C THR A 103 -38.08 3.84 -7.89
N ILE A 104 -38.49 3.09 -8.91
CA ILE A 104 -37.65 2.07 -9.56
C ILE A 104 -36.44 2.73 -10.24
N GLN A 105 -36.63 3.86 -10.94
CA GLN A 105 -35.53 4.59 -11.59
C GLN A 105 -34.50 5.13 -10.58
N GLU A 106 -34.97 5.66 -9.44
CA GLU A 106 -34.08 6.08 -8.34
C GLU A 106 -33.28 4.90 -7.79
N MET A 107 -33.94 3.75 -7.59
CA MET A 107 -33.30 2.52 -7.15
C MET A 107 -32.26 2.02 -8.18
N GLU A 108 -32.56 2.07 -9.47
CA GLU A 108 -31.61 1.69 -10.53
C GLU A 108 -30.37 2.58 -10.53
N THR A 109 -30.57 3.89 -10.37
CA THR A 109 -29.49 4.87 -10.29
C THR A 109 -28.59 4.57 -9.09
N PHE A 110 -29.19 4.35 -7.92
CA PHE A 110 -28.44 4.01 -6.70
C PHE A 110 -27.69 2.68 -6.83
N LEU A 111 -28.30 1.67 -7.47
CA LEU A 111 -27.62 0.40 -7.75
C LEU A 111 -26.41 0.60 -8.67
N GLY A 112 -26.51 1.50 -9.65
CA GLY A 112 -25.38 1.91 -10.49
C GLY A 112 -24.23 2.47 -9.66
N GLN A 113 -24.53 3.35 -8.70
CA GLN A 113 -23.53 3.92 -7.79
C GLN A 113 -22.85 2.85 -6.92
N ILE A 114 -23.62 1.89 -6.40
CA ILE A 114 -23.07 0.75 -5.64
C ILE A 114 -22.08 -0.04 -6.49
N LYS A 115 -22.42 -0.33 -7.76
CA LYS A 115 -21.53 -1.08 -8.66
C LYS A 115 -20.24 -0.33 -8.94
N VAL A 116 -20.31 0.99 -9.14
CA VAL A 116 -19.10 1.82 -9.30
C VAL A 116 -18.24 1.79 -8.03
N ALA A 117 -18.86 1.87 -6.84
CA ALA A 117 -18.13 1.77 -5.58
C ALA A 117 -17.47 0.39 -5.39
N GLU A 118 -18.15 -0.68 -5.79
CA GLU A 118 -17.59 -2.04 -5.79
C GLU A 118 -16.36 -2.14 -6.70
N THR A 119 -16.44 -1.60 -7.93
CA THR A 119 -15.31 -1.59 -8.87
C THR A 119 -14.11 -0.84 -8.28
N LYS A 120 -14.32 0.35 -7.72
CA LYS A 120 -13.25 1.12 -7.09
C LYS A 120 -12.60 0.37 -5.93
N LEU A 121 -13.41 -0.23 -5.04
CA LEU A 121 -12.89 -1.04 -3.94
C LEU A 121 -12.10 -2.26 -4.42
N PHE A 122 -12.52 -2.87 -5.52
CA PHE A 122 -11.80 -3.99 -6.12
C PHE A 122 -10.46 -3.57 -6.73
N GLU A 123 -10.41 -2.42 -7.40
CA GLU A 123 -9.17 -1.83 -7.92
C GLU A 123 -8.20 -1.50 -6.78
N THR A 124 -8.67 -0.83 -5.72
CA THR A 124 -7.88 -0.57 -4.52
C THR A 124 -7.35 -1.85 -3.88
N TYR A 125 -8.18 -2.89 -3.76
CA TYR A 125 -7.76 -4.19 -3.25
C TYR A 125 -6.61 -4.79 -4.07
N ARG A 126 -6.70 -4.70 -5.40
CA ARG A 126 -5.68 -5.22 -6.30
C ARG A 126 -4.37 -4.44 -6.15
N GLN A 127 -4.45 -3.11 -6.18
CA GLN A 127 -3.28 -2.25 -6.03
C GLN A 127 -2.55 -2.50 -4.71
N LEU A 128 -3.28 -2.53 -3.58
CA LEU A 128 -2.68 -2.84 -2.27
C LEU A 128 -1.96 -4.20 -2.25
N LYS A 129 -2.49 -5.20 -2.98
CA LYS A 129 -1.85 -6.51 -3.08
C LYS A 129 -0.57 -6.45 -3.91
N ASP A 130 -0.60 -5.77 -5.04
CA ASP A 130 0.56 -5.61 -5.92
C ASP A 130 1.68 -4.83 -5.19
N ASP A 131 1.33 -3.77 -4.46
CA ASP A 131 2.27 -2.98 -3.66
C ASP A 131 2.87 -3.78 -2.49
N ARG A 132 2.04 -4.60 -1.82
CA ARG A 132 2.54 -5.54 -0.80
C ARG A 132 3.56 -6.49 -1.40
N ASP A 133 3.20 -7.15 -2.50
CA ASP A 133 4.04 -8.18 -3.12
C ASP A 133 5.37 -7.57 -3.64
N LEU A 134 5.35 -6.32 -4.12
CA LEU A 134 6.55 -5.55 -4.43
C LEU A 134 7.42 -5.32 -3.18
N MET A 135 6.83 -4.89 -2.06
CA MET A 135 7.55 -4.69 -0.81
C MET A 135 8.21 -5.99 -0.31
N VAL A 136 7.50 -7.13 -0.40
CA VAL A 136 8.07 -8.45 -0.09
C VAL A 136 9.29 -8.75 -0.95
N LEU A 137 9.26 -8.44 -2.25
CA LEU A 137 10.39 -8.67 -3.14
C LEU A 137 11.59 -7.78 -2.77
N LYS A 138 11.34 -6.52 -2.40
CA LYS A 138 12.38 -5.58 -1.96
C LYS A 138 13.06 -6.04 -0.67
N ILE A 139 12.28 -6.49 0.32
CA ILE A 139 12.85 -7.06 1.56
C ILE A 139 13.70 -8.27 1.26
N LYS A 140 13.22 -9.23 0.47
CA LYS A 140 14.03 -10.41 0.09
C LYS A 140 15.34 -10.03 -0.59
N THR A 141 15.32 -8.98 -1.41
CA THR A 141 16.53 -8.46 -2.06
C THR A 141 17.50 -7.88 -1.03
N LEU A 142 17.00 -7.15 -0.03
CA LEU A 142 17.83 -6.65 1.08
C LEU A 142 18.35 -7.76 1.98
N GLU A 143 17.55 -8.78 2.27
CA GLU A 143 17.99 -9.97 3.01
C GLU A 143 19.12 -10.69 2.28
N ALA A 144 18.99 -10.89 0.96
CA ALA A 144 20.06 -11.47 0.15
C ALA A 144 21.33 -10.60 0.15
N LYS A 145 21.19 -9.27 0.08
CA LYS A 145 22.32 -8.33 0.18
C LYS A 145 22.98 -8.35 1.57
N ARG A 146 22.20 -8.43 2.64
CA ARG A 146 22.69 -8.61 4.01
C ARG A 146 23.47 -9.92 4.13
N ASP A 147 22.92 -11.02 3.63
CA ASP A 147 23.53 -12.34 3.69
C ASP A 147 24.83 -12.39 2.87
N MET A 148 24.87 -11.71 1.72
CA MET A 148 26.09 -11.51 0.93
C MET A 148 27.14 -10.69 1.70
N LEU A 149 26.75 -9.59 2.34
CA LEU A 149 27.65 -8.76 3.15
C LEU A 149 28.23 -9.55 4.34
N ASP A 150 27.42 -10.40 4.97
CA ASP A 150 27.87 -11.28 6.05
C ASP A 150 28.80 -12.41 5.53
N ALA A 151 28.52 -12.98 4.37
CA ALA A 151 29.44 -13.92 3.71
C ALA A 151 30.78 -13.26 3.34
N MET A 152 30.76 -12.02 2.85
CA MET A 152 31.96 -11.21 2.58
C MET A 152 32.72 -10.79 3.86
N ARG A 153 32.09 -10.84 5.02
CA ARG A 153 32.78 -10.69 6.32
C ARG A 153 33.65 -11.92 6.61
N ASN A 154 33.18 -13.10 6.20
CA ASN A 154 33.86 -14.37 6.41
C ASN A 154 34.92 -14.67 5.34
N VAL A 155 34.80 -14.09 4.13
CA VAL A 155 35.78 -14.24 3.05
C VAL A 155 36.70 -13.01 3.00
N GLN A 156 37.94 -13.17 3.47
CA GLN A 156 38.97 -12.11 3.62
C GLN A 156 39.51 -11.50 2.31
N GLN A 157 38.84 -11.65 1.16
CA GLN A 157 39.32 -11.12 -0.13
C GLN A 157 38.58 -9.84 -0.55
N TYR A 158 39.34 -8.76 -0.50
CA TYR A 158 38.96 -7.38 -0.81
C TYR A 158 39.05 -7.10 -2.32
N THR A 159 38.09 -7.56 -3.10
CA THR A 159 38.00 -7.17 -4.52
C THR A 159 36.55 -6.78 -4.83
N ASP A 160 36.37 -5.49 -5.18
CA ASP A 160 35.18 -4.83 -5.74
C ASP A 160 33.99 -4.45 -4.82
N MET A 161 34.26 -3.99 -3.59
CA MET A 161 33.20 -3.53 -2.65
C MET A 161 32.49 -2.22 -3.03
N GLU A 162 33.11 -1.35 -3.83
CA GLU A 162 32.61 0.02 -4.07
C GLU A 162 31.36 0.03 -4.99
N THR A 163 31.35 -0.84 -6.01
CA THR A 163 30.22 -1.00 -6.94
C THR A 163 28.99 -1.62 -6.25
N ASP A 164 29.21 -2.59 -5.37
CA ASP A 164 28.14 -3.28 -4.65
C ASP A 164 27.49 -2.39 -3.58
N ILE A 165 28.27 -1.53 -2.90
CA ILE A 165 27.76 -0.55 -1.92
C ILE A 165 26.89 0.51 -2.61
N GLY A 166 27.30 1.03 -3.77
CA GLY A 166 26.50 2.02 -4.50
C GLY A 166 25.14 1.47 -4.97
N LEU A 167 25.06 0.19 -5.33
CA LEU A 167 23.81 -0.49 -5.65
C LEU A 167 22.94 -0.74 -4.40
N ILE A 168 23.53 -0.84 -3.22
CA ILE A 168 22.82 -0.97 -1.95
C ILE A 168 22.19 0.37 -1.55
N ASP A 169 22.94 1.47 -1.65
CA ASP A 169 22.45 2.81 -1.30
C ASP A 169 21.21 3.22 -2.10
N ASN A 170 21.22 3.02 -3.43
CA ASN A 170 20.05 3.30 -4.28
C ASN A 170 18.82 2.46 -3.87
N THR A 171 19.01 1.19 -3.49
CA THR A 171 17.89 0.33 -3.06
C THR A 171 17.33 0.75 -1.69
N ILE A 172 18.20 1.24 -0.79
CA ILE A 172 17.79 1.76 0.52
C ILE A 172 17.02 3.07 0.35
N GLU A 173 17.49 3.98 -0.51
CA GLU A 173 16.80 5.24 -0.81
C GLU A 173 15.40 5.00 -1.41
N ASP A 174 15.29 4.12 -2.42
CA ASP A 174 14.01 3.75 -3.03
C ASP A 174 13.01 3.18 -2.00
N MET A 175 13.50 2.39 -1.04
CA MET A 175 12.65 1.84 0.03
C MET A 175 12.25 2.87 1.08
N GLN A 176 13.17 3.76 1.47
CA GLN A 176 12.85 4.84 2.39
C GLN A 176 11.75 5.74 1.80
N GLN A 177 11.85 6.05 0.51
CA GLN A 177 10.85 6.85 -0.19
C GLN A 177 9.48 6.17 -0.23
N GLU A 178 9.41 4.86 -0.46
CA GLU A 178 8.15 4.11 -0.42
C GLU A 178 7.56 4.00 0.98
N VAL A 179 8.39 3.79 2.01
CA VAL A 179 7.91 3.78 3.41
C VAL A 179 7.33 5.14 3.79
N ASP A 180 8.00 6.23 3.43
CA ASP A 180 7.54 7.59 3.71
C ASP A 180 6.25 7.92 2.95
N ALA A 181 6.09 7.43 1.72
CA ALA A 181 4.85 7.54 0.95
C ALA A 181 3.69 6.80 1.64
N ILE A 182 3.93 5.57 2.12
CA ILE A 182 2.94 4.78 2.86
C ILE A 182 2.55 5.45 4.18
N GLU A 183 3.53 5.98 4.94
CA GLU A 183 3.24 6.70 6.18
C GLU A 183 2.40 7.95 5.93
N SER A 184 2.71 8.67 4.86
CA SER A 184 1.94 9.86 4.45
C SER A 184 0.51 9.50 4.02
N GLU A 185 0.33 8.45 3.21
CA GLU A 185 -0.99 7.97 2.82
C GLU A 185 -1.81 7.49 4.03
N MET A 186 -1.17 6.83 5.00
CA MET A 186 -1.81 6.41 6.24
C MET A 186 -2.22 7.58 7.14
N GLU A 187 -1.41 8.64 7.20
CA GLU A 187 -1.73 9.84 7.97
C GLU A 187 -2.93 10.58 7.34
N ILE A 188 -3.00 10.61 6.00
CA ILE A 188 -4.17 11.10 5.27
C ILE A 188 -5.41 10.24 5.58
N ASP A 189 -5.30 8.91 5.52
CA ASP A 189 -6.41 8.00 5.82
C ASP A 189 -6.91 8.12 7.27
N LYS A 190 -6.01 8.38 8.22
CA LYS A 190 -6.35 8.66 9.62
C LYS A 190 -7.10 9.98 9.74
N LEU A 191 -6.61 11.04 9.11
CA LEU A 191 -7.25 12.36 9.10
C LEU A 191 -8.62 12.35 8.42
N LEU A 192 -8.79 11.57 7.34
CA LEU A 192 -10.08 11.39 6.67
C LEU A 192 -11.08 10.63 7.56
N ARG A 193 -10.64 9.60 8.29
CA ARG A 193 -11.49 8.90 9.28
C ARG A 193 -11.87 9.78 10.47
N GLU A 194 -10.96 10.63 10.95
CA GLU A 194 -11.25 11.61 12.01
C GLU A 194 -12.19 12.73 11.50
N GLY A 195 -12.10 13.11 10.23
CA GLY A 195 -13.01 14.05 9.57
C GLY A 195 -14.42 13.50 9.34
N ASP A 196 -14.55 12.23 8.95
CA ASP A 196 -15.86 11.58 8.78
C ASP A 196 -16.63 11.46 10.11
N VAL A 197 -15.92 11.25 11.24
CA VAL A 197 -16.52 11.22 12.58
C VAL A 197 -17.02 12.60 13.04
N LEU A 198 -16.44 13.69 12.54
CA LEU A 198 -16.86 15.06 12.86
C LEU A 198 -17.99 15.60 11.96
N SER A 199 -18.37 14.87 10.90
CA SER A 199 -19.43 15.30 9.96
C SER A 199 -20.84 14.76 10.30
N VAL A 200 -20.98 13.92 11.33
CA VAL A 200 -22.25 13.31 11.73
C VAL A 200 -23.06 14.18 12.72
N ASP A 201 -22.47 15.25 13.27
CA ASP A 201 -23.15 16.20 14.17
C ASP A 201 -23.22 17.61 13.57
N THR A 202 -23.91 17.78 12.43
CA THR A 202 -24.49 19.09 12.01
C THR A 202 -25.82 18.91 11.29
#